data_AF-A0A017T3Y4-F1
#
_entry.id   AF-A0A017T3Y4-F1
#
_cell.length_a   1.000
_cell.length_b   1.000
_cell.length_c   1.000
_cell.angle_alpha   90.00
_cell.angle_beta   90.00
_cell.angle_gamma   90.00
#
_symmetry.space_group_name_H-M   'P 1'
#
loop_
_entity.id
_entity.type
_entity.pdbx_description
1 polymer ?
#
loop_
_entity_poly.entity_id
_entity_poly.type
_entity_poly.pdbx_seq_one_letter_code
_entity_poly.pdbx_strand_id
1 'polypeptide(L)'
;MGSAQISSGQDGCGVDGEPDPCRLFNATSFNATSEESSATMPAVDREGDALSSLPRAQTSSMSILSVVALFLGPVGAVAAMVLGWAARREIDEAPAPRGGRRLATVGLVLGAVFTTGWGAALALGAWAWTYDRGTLVAVHEPEPTAPATSTQITAQAAAAAPSPGGSVPQKTTVKRVGELTLVDVGIDVRTLGEELARQRATAYAVGEKVLVMTTRDPCEPCRGVERSLSEALMQTALRGVRLVRVDIDVFQEDLEELKIPSRRYPGFFLPALDLTPQDGVDGGEWDDDVPENIAPVLGAFVRGQFTMRREPWKPLPGSGVRL
;
A
#
# COMPACT_ATOMS: atom_id res chain seq x y z
N MET A 1 29.35 -0.61 59.57
CA MET A 1 28.26 -0.64 60.55
C MET A 1 27.03 -0.02 59.90
N GLY A 2 25.92 -0.76 59.82
CA GLY A 2 24.58 -0.21 59.53
C GLY A 2 24.03 -0.39 58.11
N SER A 3 23.69 -1.63 57.74
CA SER A 3 22.74 -1.92 56.65
C SER A 3 21.31 -1.85 57.18
N ALA A 4 20.40 -1.21 56.45
CA ALA A 4 18.96 -1.31 56.67
C ALA A 4 18.29 -1.81 55.39
N GLN A 5 17.82 -3.06 55.43
CA GLN A 5 16.91 -3.64 54.45
C GLN A 5 15.48 -3.28 54.85
N ILE A 6 14.64 -2.90 53.89
CA ILE A 6 13.19 -2.87 54.04
C ILE A 6 12.63 -3.98 53.15
N SER A 7 12.10 -4.99 53.82
CA SER A 7 11.33 -6.10 53.30
C SER A 7 9.86 -5.78 53.51
N SER A 8 9.04 -5.86 52.46
CA SER A 8 7.59 -5.84 52.58
C SER A 8 7.05 -6.95 51.69
N GLY A 9 6.67 -8.05 52.33
CA GLY A 9 5.87 -9.10 51.74
C GLY A 9 4.41 -8.68 51.61
N GLN A 10 3.74 -9.26 50.62
CA GLN A 10 2.29 -9.40 50.61
C GLN A 10 1.97 -10.79 50.07
N ASP A 11 1.59 -11.65 51.02
CA ASP A 11 0.87 -12.89 50.78
C ASP A 11 -0.61 -12.57 50.44
N GLY A 12 -1.21 -13.33 49.53
CA GLY A 12 -2.63 -13.25 49.21
C GLY A 12 -3.09 -14.42 48.33
N CYS A 13 -3.84 -15.34 48.95
CA CYS A 13 -4.31 -16.64 48.45
C CYS A 13 -5.56 -16.60 47.52
N GLY A 14 -5.82 -17.74 46.84
CA GLY A 14 -7.14 -18.22 46.38
C GLY A 14 -7.38 -18.06 44.86
N VAL A 15 -7.49 -19.08 44.00
CA VAL A 15 -8.28 -20.34 43.98
C VAL A 15 -9.80 -20.11 43.88
N ASP A 16 -10.34 -20.52 42.73
CA ASP A 16 -11.70 -20.92 42.35
C ASP A 16 -12.90 -19.94 42.50
N GLY A 17 -13.66 -19.78 41.40
CA GLY A 17 -15.13 -19.61 41.46
C GLY A 17 -15.75 -18.52 40.58
N GLU A 18 -16.57 -18.98 39.62
CA GLU A 18 -17.85 -18.37 39.18
C GLU A 18 -17.84 -17.32 38.01
N PRO A 19 -18.94 -17.15 37.23
CA PRO A 19 -19.54 -18.09 36.27
C PRO A 19 -19.77 -17.48 34.86
N ASP A 20 -19.83 -18.33 33.83
CA ASP A 20 -20.71 -18.15 32.66
C ASP A 20 -22.13 -18.62 33.05
N PRO A 21 -23.23 -17.91 32.70
CA PRO A 21 -23.97 -18.31 31.49
C PRO A 21 -24.89 -17.24 30.82
N CYS A 22 -25.26 -17.56 29.56
CA CYS A 22 -26.55 -17.27 28.89
C CYS A 22 -26.94 -15.84 28.49
N ARG A 23 -26.79 -15.53 27.19
CA ARG A 23 -27.84 -14.90 26.33
C ARG A 23 -27.57 -15.32 24.88
N LEU A 24 -28.19 -16.39 24.37
CA LEU A 24 -29.52 -16.41 23.73
C LEU A 24 -29.77 -15.19 22.82
N PHE A 25 -29.42 -15.32 21.53
CA PHE A 25 -30.17 -14.67 20.45
C PHE A 25 -30.28 -15.60 19.22
N ASN A 26 -31.41 -16.31 19.24
CA ASN A 26 -32.33 -16.61 18.16
C ASN A 26 -31.86 -17.02 16.75
N ALA A 27 -32.22 -18.27 16.48
CA ALA A 27 -32.49 -18.94 15.21
C ALA A 27 -33.09 -18.09 14.07
N THR A 28 -32.69 -18.44 12.84
CA THR A 28 -33.64 -18.63 11.73
C THR A 28 -33.04 -19.59 10.70
N SER A 29 -33.35 -20.87 10.85
CA SER A 29 -33.23 -21.88 9.80
C SER A 29 -34.45 -21.77 8.89
N PHE A 30 -34.22 -21.42 7.62
CA PHE A 30 -35.28 -21.42 6.60
C PHE A 30 -35.35 -22.82 5.99
N ASN A 31 -36.40 -23.56 6.36
CA ASN A 31 -36.75 -24.85 5.79
C ASN A 31 -37.58 -24.62 4.52
N ALA A 32 -37.13 -25.14 3.38
CA ALA A 32 -37.89 -25.12 2.13
C ALA A 32 -38.62 -26.47 1.96
N THR A 33 -39.90 -26.49 2.30
CA THR A 33 -40.83 -27.57 1.94
C THR A 33 -41.41 -27.29 0.55
N SER A 34 -41.25 -28.28 -0.34
CA SER A 34 -41.91 -28.34 -1.63
C SER A 34 -43.25 -29.06 -1.44
N GLU A 35 -44.36 -28.39 -1.75
CA GLU A 35 -45.66 -29.05 -1.91
C GLU A 35 -46.23 -28.72 -3.30
N GLU A 36 -46.57 -29.80 -4.00
CA GLU A 36 -47.42 -29.84 -5.18
C GLU A 36 -48.79 -29.23 -4.91
N SER A 37 -49.32 -28.47 -5.87
CA SER A 37 -50.77 -28.34 -6.00
C SER A 37 -51.16 -28.20 -7.46
N SER A 38 -51.72 -29.29 -7.99
CA SER A 38 -52.49 -29.32 -9.23
C SER A 38 -53.88 -28.72 -8.99
N ALA A 39 -54.29 -27.75 -9.81
CA ALA A 39 -55.70 -27.41 -9.99
C ALA A 39 -55.96 -26.74 -11.36
N THR A 40 -56.44 -27.56 -12.29
CA THR A 40 -57.60 -27.37 -13.18
C THR A 40 -58.06 -25.95 -13.60
N MET A 41 -58.16 -25.78 -14.92
CA MET A 41 -58.75 -24.66 -15.68
C MET A 41 -60.18 -24.28 -15.27
N PRO A 42 -60.67 -23.10 -15.68
CA PRO A 42 -61.61 -23.12 -16.82
C PRO A 42 -61.36 -22.02 -17.87
N ALA A 43 -61.78 -22.37 -19.09
CA ALA A 43 -61.93 -21.47 -20.23
C ALA A 43 -63.08 -20.48 -20.01
N VAL A 44 -62.89 -19.22 -20.40
CA VAL A 44 -63.97 -18.23 -20.59
C VAL A 44 -63.66 -17.37 -21.83
N ASP A 45 -64.75 -17.10 -22.55
CA ASP A 45 -64.89 -16.70 -23.94
C ASP A 45 -64.35 -15.33 -24.39
N ARG A 46 -64.21 -15.27 -25.72
CA ARG A 46 -64.21 -14.08 -26.60
C ARG A 46 -65.43 -13.19 -26.37
N GLU A 47 -65.24 -11.88 -26.50
CA GLU A 47 -65.86 -10.94 -27.48
C GLU A 47 -65.61 -9.53 -26.90
N GLY A 48 -64.93 -8.60 -27.59
CA GLY A 48 -65.57 -7.69 -28.52
C GLY A 48 -65.63 -6.27 -27.91
N ASP A 49 -65.16 -5.28 -28.67
CA ASP A 49 -65.34 -3.83 -28.47
C ASP A 49 -64.58 -3.11 -27.34
N ALA A 50 -63.48 -2.45 -27.74
CA ALA A 50 -63.39 -0.98 -27.73
C ALA A 50 -61.99 -0.56 -28.20
N LEU A 51 -61.89 -0.09 -29.46
CA LEU A 51 -60.74 0.66 -29.96
C LEU A 51 -60.73 2.06 -29.32
N SER A 52 -60.46 2.11 -28.03
CA SER A 52 -60.22 3.32 -27.26
C SER A 52 -58.82 3.82 -27.60
N SER A 53 -58.76 4.98 -28.24
CA SER A 53 -57.61 5.89 -28.35
C SER A 53 -56.37 5.46 -27.55
N LEU A 54 -55.38 4.88 -28.23
CA LEU A 54 -54.10 4.50 -27.60
C LEU A 54 -53.50 5.76 -26.94
N PRO A 55 -53.32 5.76 -25.60
CA PRO A 55 -52.69 6.87 -24.91
C PRO A 55 -51.28 7.03 -25.47
N ARG A 56 -51.01 8.21 -26.03
CA ARG A 56 -49.69 8.59 -26.53
C ARG A 56 -48.72 8.49 -25.35
N ALA A 57 -47.92 7.42 -25.32
CA ALA A 57 -47.02 7.11 -24.22
C ALA A 57 -46.09 8.30 -24.00
N GLN A 58 -46.28 9.04 -22.90
CA GLN A 58 -45.38 10.10 -22.49
C GLN A 58 -44.02 9.47 -22.17
N THR A 59 -43.05 9.72 -23.04
CA THR A 59 -41.66 9.36 -22.81
C THR A 59 -41.14 10.20 -21.64
N SER A 60 -40.81 9.54 -20.53
CA SER A 60 -40.30 10.20 -19.33
C SER A 60 -39.01 10.96 -19.66
N SER A 61 -38.97 12.25 -19.33
CA SER A 61 -37.84 13.17 -19.54
C SER A 61 -36.53 12.66 -18.92
N MET A 62 -36.62 11.83 -17.88
CA MET A 62 -35.48 11.16 -17.23
C MET A 62 -34.74 10.19 -18.17
N SER A 63 -35.44 9.57 -19.13
CA SER A 63 -34.84 8.62 -20.08
C SER A 63 -34.00 9.30 -21.15
N ILE A 64 -34.29 10.56 -21.49
CA ILE A 64 -33.52 11.34 -22.44
C ILE A 64 -32.23 11.86 -21.77
N LEU A 65 -32.33 12.27 -20.50
CA LEU A 65 -31.19 12.72 -19.70
C LEU A 65 -30.12 11.63 -19.48
N SER A 66 -30.50 10.36 -19.36
CA SER A 66 -29.52 9.28 -19.18
C SER A 66 -28.66 9.04 -20.42
N VAL A 67 -29.20 9.26 -21.63
CA VAL A 67 -28.46 9.12 -22.89
C VAL A 67 -27.48 10.29 -23.08
N VAL A 68 -27.88 11.50 -22.69
CA VAL A 68 -27.02 12.69 -22.77
C VAL A 68 -25.85 12.60 -21.78
N ALA A 69 -26.06 12.00 -20.60
CA ALA A 69 -25.03 11.84 -19.58
C ALA A 69 -23.84 10.97 -20.04
N LEU A 70 -24.03 10.04 -20.98
CA LEU A 70 -22.95 9.20 -21.53
C LEU A 70 -21.84 10.00 -22.23
N PHE A 71 -22.12 11.24 -22.66
CA PHE A 71 -21.13 12.09 -23.32
C PHE A 71 -20.19 12.84 -22.35
N LEU A 72 -20.41 12.78 -21.03
CA LEU A 72 -19.53 13.41 -20.03
C LEU A 72 -18.34 12.53 -19.57
N GLY A 73 -17.98 11.50 -20.35
CA GLY A 73 -16.82 10.66 -20.06
C GLY A 73 -17.02 9.75 -18.82
N PRO A 74 -15.95 9.44 -18.05
CA PRO A 74 -16.01 8.45 -16.97
C PRO A 74 -17.02 8.79 -15.87
N VAL A 75 -17.15 10.08 -15.55
CA VAL A 75 -18.10 10.58 -14.54
C VAL A 75 -19.54 10.40 -15.04
N GLY A 76 -19.77 10.59 -16.34
CA GLY A 76 -21.06 10.36 -16.99
C GLY A 76 -21.54 8.91 -16.91
N ALA A 77 -20.62 7.94 -17.03
CA ALA A 77 -20.96 6.51 -16.94
C ALA A 77 -21.47 6.10 -15.55
N VAL A 78 -20.84 6.63 -14.48
CA VAL A 78 -21.30 6.39 -13.10
C VAL A 78 -22.68 7.03 -12.86
N ALA A 79 -22.87 8.27 -13.33
CA ALA A 79 -24.16 8.95 -13.24
C ALA A 79 -25.27 8.19 -13.99
N ALA A 80 -24.98 7.65 -15.18
CA ALA A 80 -25.93 6.83 -15.94
C ALA A 80 -26.32 5.52 -15.22
N MET A 81 -25.38 4.88 -14.52
CA MET A 81 -25.66 3.71 -13.68
C MET A 81 -26.60 4.02 -12.52
N VAL A 82 -26.33 5.10 -11.78
CA VAL A 82 -27.16 5.51 -10.63
C VAL A 82 -28.56 5.91 -11.08
N LEU A 83 -28.67 6.70 -12.16
CA LEU A 83 -29.96 7.10 -12.73
C LEU A 83 -30.74 5.90 -13.28
N GLY A 84 -30.07 4.95 -13.94
CA GLY A 84 -30.68 3.72 -14.41
C GLY A 84 -31.20 2.82 -13.28
N TRP A 85 -30.45 2.74 -12.17
CA TRP A 85 -30.88 2.02 -10.97
C TRP A 85 -32.08 2.67 -10.28
N ALA A 86 -32.05 4.00 -10.13
CA ALA A 86 -33.16 4.77 -9.55
C ALA A 86 -34.45 4.61 -10.37
N ALA A 87 -34.37 4.72 -11.70
CA ALA A 87 -35.52 4.53 -12.58
C ALA A 87 -36.10 3.10 -12.50
N ARG A 88 -35.26 2.08 -12.30
CA ARG A 88 -35.70 0.69 -12.14
C ARG A 88 -36.47 0.50 -10.83
N ARG A 89 -35.96 1.08 -9.74
CA ARG A 89 -36.63 1.04 -8.44
C ARG A 89 -38.02 1.68 -8.49
N GLU A 90 -38.15 2.81 -9.18
CA GLU A 90 -39.42 3.53 -9.33
C GLU A 90 -40.46 2.75 -10.18
N ILE A 91 -39.99 1.92 -11.13
CA ILE A 91 -40.85 1.01 -11.90
C ILE A 91 -41.30 -0.19 -11.06
N ASP A 92 -40.42 -0.75 -10.25
CA ASP A 92 -40.74 -1.92 -9.41
C ASP A 92 -41.68 -1.56 -8.24
N GLU A 93 -41.65 -0.32 -7.76
CA GLU A 93 -42.56 0.19 -6.71
C GLU A 93 -43.95 0.61 -7.25
N ALA A 94 -44.16 0.60 -8.57
CA ALA A 94 -45.43 1.02 -9.17
C ALA A 94 -46.50 -0.11 -9.13
N PRO A 95 -47.73 0.15 -8.63
CA PRO A 95 -48.78 -0.86 -8.49
C PRO A 95 -49.42 -1.35 -9.79
N ALA A 96 -49.03 -0.79 -10.95
CA ALA A 96 -49.52 -1.22 -12.26
C ALA A 96 -48.36 -1.43 -13.24
N PRO A 97 -48.40 -2.49 -14.08
CA PRO A 97 -47.33 -2.80 -15.02
C PRO A 97 -47.21 -1.70 -16.08
N ARG A 98 -46.18 -0.87 -15.97
CA ARG A 98 -45.86 0.16 -16.98
C ARG A 98 -44.90 -0.39 -18.03
N GLY A 99 -45.19 -0.10 -19.30
CA GLY A 99 -44.33 -0.41 -20.45
C GLY A 99 -43.05 0.44 -20.46
N GLY A 100 -42.04 0.05 -19.66
CA GLY A 100 -40.73 0.72 -19.63
C GLY A 100 -39.54 -0.21 -19.33
N ARG A 101 -39.81 -1.46 -18.93
CA ARG A 101 -38.80 -2.40 -18.43
C ARG A 101 -37.69 -2.73 -19.43
N ARG A 102 -38.02 -2.80 -20.73
CA ARG A 102 -37.03 -3.04 -21.80
C ARG A 102 -36.05 -1.88 -21.94
N LEU A 103 -36.53 -0.64 -21.85
CA LEU A 103 -35.71 0.57 -22.01
C LEU A 103 -34.75 0.76 -20.83
N ALA A 104 -35.22 0.49 -19.60
CA ALA A 104 -34.36 0.49 -18.41
C ALA A 104 -33.25 -0.57 -18.47
N THR A 105 -33.56 -1.76 -19.01
CA THR A 105 -32.57 -2.84 -19.15
C THR A 105 -31.49 -2.48 -20.17
N VAL A 106 -31.87 -1.85 -21.28
CA VAL A 106 -30.92 -1.35 -22.29
C VAL A 106 -29.97 -0.32 -21.69
N GLY A 107 -30.46 0.64 -20.90
CA GLY A 107 -29.62 1.64 -20.24
C GLY A 107 -28.59 1.04 -19.28
N LEU A 108 -28.98 0.03 -18.51
CA LEU A 108 -28.10 -0.64 -17.54
C LEU A 108 -27.01 -1.46 -18.25
N VAL A 109 -27.38 -2.21 -19.30
CA VAL A 109 -26.42 -2.97 -20.13
C VAL A 109 -25.44 -2.04 -20.82
N LEU A 110 -25.91 -0.94 -21.41
CA LEU A 110 -25.06 0.01 -22.11
C LEU A 110 -24.07 0.70 -21.14
N GLY A 111 -24.54 1.08 -19.94
CA GLY A 111 -23.69 1.63 -18.89
C GLY A 111 -22.61 0.64 -18.42
N ALA A 112 -22.97 -0.63 -18.22
CA ALA A 112 -22.00 -1.67 -17.83
C ALA A 112 -20.90 -1.87 -18.88
N VAL A 113 -21.26 -1.90 -20.17
CA VAL A 113 -20.31 -2.05 -21.28
C VAL A 113 -19.38 -0.82 -21.40
N PHE A 114 -19.91 0.39 -21.22
CA PHE A 114 -19.08 1.60 -21.26
C PHE A 114 -18.10 1.68 -20.08
N THR A 115 -18.52 1.30 -18.87
CA THR A 115 -17.66 1.30 -17.69
C THR A 115 -16.52 0.28 -17.81
N THR A 116 -16.81 -0.93 -18.31
CA THR A 116 -15.76 -1.94 -18.57
C THR A 116 -14.83 -1.51 -19.70
N GLY A 117 -15.35 -0.91 -20.77
CA GLY A 117 -14.56 -0.35 -21.87
C GLY A 117 -13.57 0.72 -21.40
N TRP A 118 -14.03 1.69 -20.60
CA TRP A 118 -13.15 2.72 -20.02
C TRP A 118 -12.14 2.14 -19.02
N GLY A 119 -12.56 1.19 -18.18
CA GLY A 119 -11.64 0.50 -17.27
C GLY A 119 -10.51 -0.21 -18.01
N ALA A 120 -10.83 -0.92 -19.10
CA ALA A 120 -9.83 -1.55 -19.97
C ALA A 120 -8.92 -0.53 -20.66
N ALA A 121 -9.47 0.58 -21.17
CA ALA A 121 -8.68 1.64 -21.80
C ALA A 121 -7.68 2.29 -20.83
N LEU A 122 -8.11 2.57 -19.59
CA LEU A 122 -7.22 3.12 -18.55
C LEU A 122 -6.15 2.11 -18.12
N ALA A 123 -6.51 0.83 -17.97
CA ALA A 123 -5.55 -0.22 -17.65
C ALA A 123 -4.49 -0.37 -18.76
N LEU A 124 -4.91 -0.37 -20.03
CA LEU A 124 -4.01 -0.40 -21.18
C LEU A 124 -3.15 0.85 -21.29
N GLY A 125 -3.70 2.03 -21.01
CA GLY A 125 -2.95 3.29 -21.00
C GLY A 125 -1.88 3.31 -19.89
N ALA A 126 -2.23 2.86 -18.69
CA ALA A 126 -1.27 2.74 -17.59
C ALA A 126 -0.17 1.71 -17.90
N TRP A 127 -0.53 0.58 -18.51
CA TRP A 127 0.42 -0.45 -18.94
C TRP A 127 1.34 0.04 -20.05
N ALA A 128 0.82 0.74 -21.06
CA ALA A 128 1.64 1.34 -22.12
C ALA A 128 2.62 2.39 -21.58
N TRP A 129 2.17 3.21 -20.62
CA TRP A 129 3.01 4.23 -19.98
C TRP A 129 4.15 3.63 -19.14
N THR A 130 3.91 2.51 -18.46
CA THR A 130 4.97 1.80 -17.72
C THR A 130 5.93 1.07 -18.65
N TYR A 131 5.46 0.52 -19.78
CA TYR A 131 6.30 -0.13 -20.78
C TYR A 131 7.22 0.84 -21.52
N ASP A 132 6.71 2.00 -21.92
CA ASP A 132 7.49 3.03 -22.64
C ASP A 132 8.61 3.61 -21.77
N ARG A 133 8.37 3.72 -20.45
CA ARG A 133 9.43 4.08 -19.48
C ARG A 133 10.45 2.96 -19.22
N GLY A 134 10.10 1.71 -19.53
CA GLY A 134 10.98 0.55 -19.33
C GLY A 134 11.93 0.27 -20.48
N THR A 135 11.79 0.93 -21.64
CA THR A 135 12.51 0.56 -22.89
C THR A 135 13.73 1.41 -23.24
N LEU A 136 14.16 2.35 -22.39
CA LEU A 136 15.36 3.16 -22.62
C LEU A 136 16.50 2.85 -21.65
N VAL A 137 16.97 1.61 -21.66
CA VAL A 137 18.40 1.33 -21.44
C VAL A 137 18.89 0.65 -22.70
N ALA A 138 19.06 1.46 -23.76
CA ALA A 138 19.91 1.07 -24.85
C ALA A 138 21.30 0.82 -24.25
N VAL A 139 21.73 -0.44 -24.32
CA VAL A 139 23.12 -0.85 -24.12
C VAL A 139 23.94 0.06 -25.03
N HIS A 140 24.64 1.03 -24.43
CA HIS A 140 25.63 1.81 -25.14
C HIS A 140 26.80 0.85 -25.40
N GLU A 141 26.78 0.21 -26.58
CA GLU A 141 27.90 -0.56 -27.09
C GLU A 141 29.08 0.41 -27.24
N PRO A 142 30.19 0.21 -26.51
CA PRO A 142 31.30 1.14 -26.52
C PRO A 142 31.96 1.13 -27.90
N GLU A 143 31.80 2.24 -28.62
CA GLU A 143 32.52 2.53 -29.85
C GLU A 143 34.04 2.55 -29.57
N PRO A 144 34.85 1.74 -30.27
CA PRO A 144 36.29 1.68 -30.06
C PRO A 144 36.95 2.91 -30.68
N THR A 145 36.99 4.01 -29.93
CA THR A 145 37.76 5.20 -30.29
C THR A 145 39.21 5.04 -29.87
N ALA A 146 40.09 5.16 -30.86
CA ALA A 146 41.55 5.17 -30.78
C ALA A 146 42.11 6.13 -29.71
N PRO A 147 43.37 5.94 -29.27
CA PRO A 147 43.88 6.49 -28.02
C PRO A 147 44.13 7.99 -28.10
N ALA A 148 43.26 8.77 -27.45
CA ALA A 148 43.64 10.11 -27.00
C ALA A 148 44.47 9.96 -25.73
N THR A 149 45.73 10.38 -25.80
CA THR A 149 46.63 10.60 -24.67
C THR A 149 45.97 11.58 -23.69
N SER A 150 45.18 11.04 -22.77
CA SER A 150 44.68 11.76 -21.61
C SER A 150 45.71 11.56 -20.51
N THR A 151 46.40 12.63 -20.17
CA THR A 151 47.23 12.74 -18.97
C THR A 151 46.38 12.30 -17.79
N GLN A 152 46.59 11.07 -17.34
CA GLN A 152 46.09 10.59 -16.06
C GLN A 152 46.74 11.48 -15.00
N ILE A 153 46.02 12.52 -14.58
CA ILE A 153 46.19 13.03 -13.23
C ILE A 153 45.72 11.88 -12.34
N THR A 154 46.68 11.08 -11.92
CA THR A 154 46.57 10.18 -10.79
C THR A 154 46.25 11.07 -9.59
N ALA A 155 44.97 11.39 -9.40
CA ALA A 155 44.43 11.73 -8.09
C ALA A 155 44.47 10.42 -7.32
N GLN A 156 45.67 10.14 -6.84
CA GLN A 156 46.00 9.14 -5.86
C GLN A 156 44.91 9.23 -4.80
N ALA A 157 44.08 8.18 -4.79
CA ALA A 157 43.20 7.86 -3.70
C ALA A 157 44.09 7.88 -2.45
N ALA A 158 44.07 9.02 -1.76
CA ALA A 158 44.49 9.08 -0.38
C ALA A 158 43.58 8.07 0.30
N ALA A 159 44.16 6.93 0.67
CA ALA A 159 43.57 6.01 1.59
C ALA A 159 43.12 6.86 2.78
N ALA A 160 41.83 7.18 2.81
CA ALA A 160 41.21 7.80 3.95
C ALA A 160 41.50 6.83 5.08
N ALA A 161 42.35 7.26 6.01
CA ALA A 161 42.60 6.52 7.23
C ALA A 161 41.23 6.12 7.80
N PRO A 162 41.06 4.86 8.28
CA PRO A 162 39.83 4.47 8.94
C PRO A 162 39.63 5.44 10.11
N SER A 163 38.67 6.37 9.98
CA SER A 163 38.35 7.31 11.04
C SER A 163 37.96 6.51 12.27
N PRO A 164 38.73 6.58 13.36
CA PRO A 164 38.42 5.86 14.58
C PRO A 164 37.41 6.68 15.39
N GLY A 165 36.29 6.07 15.75
CA GLY A 165 35.61 6.41 17.00
C GLY A 165 34.37 7.32 16.95
N GLY A 166 33.63 7.32 15.86
CA GLY A 166 32.25 7.83 15.83
C GLY A 166 31.65 7.66 14.44
N SER A 167 30.87 6.59 14.26
CA SER A 167 30.41 6.10 12.94
C SER A 167 29.40 6.97 12.19
N VAL A 168 28.98 8.11 12.75
CA VAL A 168 28.08 9.05 12.08
C VAL A 168 28.88 10.08 11.28
N PRO A 169 28.61 10.25 9.98
CA PRO A 169 29.37 11.20 9.17
C PRO A 169 29.04 12.64 9.56
N GLN A 170 30.01 13.55 9.39
CA GLN A 170 29.77 14.98 9.62
C GLN A 170 28.81 15.57 8.59
N LYS A 171 28.87 15.06 7.35
CA LYS A 171 28.02 15.47 6.24
C LYS A 171 27.23 14.29 5.73
N THR A 172 26.01 14.50 5.27
CA THR A 172 25.28 13.42 4.59
C THR A 172 26.09 12.92 3.39
N THR A 173 26.31 11.61 3.35
CA THR A 173 27.02 10.95 2.25
C THR A 173 26.08 10.04 1.47
N VAL A 174 26.25 10.01 0.16
CA VAL A 174 25.53 9.11 -0.74
C VAL A 174 26.57 8.23 -1.42
N LYS A 175 26.46 6.91 -1.22
CA LYS A 175 27.33 5.90 -1.83
C LYS A 175 26.49 4.86 -2.55
N ARG A 176 27.03 4.33 -3.65
CA ARG A 176 26.40 3.23 -4.39
C ARG A 176 27.05 1.91 -3.94
N VAL A 177 26.23 0.94 -3.56
CA VAL A 177 26.65 -0.43 -3.24
C VAL A 177 25.94 -1.36 -4.23
N GLY A 178 26.63 -1.73 -5.31
CA GLY A 178 25.97 -2.41 -6.44
C GLY A 178 24.89 -1.54 -7.07
N GLU A 179 23.65 -2.02 -7.09
CA GLU A 179 22.45 -1.32 -7.57
C GLU A 179 21.74 -0.52 -6.45
N LEU A 180 22.16 -0.69 -5.20
CA LEU A 180 21.58 -0.01 -4.04
C LEU A 180 22.18 1.39 -3.87
N THR A 181 21.32 2.40 -3.70
CA THR A 181 21.73 3.73 -3.22
C THR A 181 21.68 3.76 -1.69
N LEU A 182 22.84 3.91 -1.05
CA LEU A 182 22.98 4.00 0.40
C LEU A 182 23.29 5.45 0.80
N VAL A 183 22.48 5.97 1.72
CA VAL A 183 22.61 7.33 2.27
C VAL A 183 22.91 7.22 3.75
N ASP A 184 24.08 7.69 4.18
CA ASP A 184 24.41 7.82 5.60
C ASP A 184 24.16 9.30 5.99
N VAL A 185 23.11 9.57 6.78
CA VAL A 185 22.71 10.94 7.17
C VAL A 185 23.75 11.53 8.11
N GLY A 186 24.24 12.73 7.77
CA GLY A 186 25.26 13.41 8.57
C GLY A 186 24.68 14.44 9.53
N ILE A 187 25.47 14.81 10.53
CA ILE A 187 25.01 15.71 11.61
C ILE A 187 24.85 17.18 11.18
N ASP A 188 25.29 17.56 9.97
CA ASP A 188 25.16 18.91 9.43
C ASP A 188 23.78 19.23 8.84
N VAL A 189 22.86 18.26 8.83
CA VAL A 189 21.48 18.50 8.41
C VAL A 189 20.74 19.38 9.42
N ARG A 190 19.81 20.20 8.93
CA ARG A 190 19.02 21.08 9.79
C ARG A 190 18.03 20.31 10.66
N THR A 191 17.28 19.40 10.04
CA THR A 191 16.39 18.45 10.69
C THR A 191 16.37 17.16 9.86
N LEU A 192 16.16 16.02 10.52
CA LEU A 192 16.00 14.74 9.82
C LEU A 192 14.78 14.74 8.88
N GLY A 193 13.69 15.39 9.28
CA GLY A 193 12.47 15.48 8.48
C GLY A 193 12.69 16.17 7.14
N GLU A 194 13.40 17.31 7.13
CA GLU A 194 13.80 17.98 5.89
C GLU A 194 14.66 17.05 5.02
N GLU A 195 15.53 16.24 5.62
CA GLU A 195 16.35 15.36 4.81
C GLU A 195 15.63 14.16 4.23
N LEU A 196 14.80 13.49 5.02
CA LEU A 196 13.99 12.39 4.53
C LEU A 196 13.04 12.85 3.42
N ALA A 197 12.50 14.07 3.50
CA ALA A 197 11.74 14.69 2.41
C ALA A 197 12.58 14.82 1.14
N ARG A 198 13.82 15.33 1.25
CA ARG A 198 14.76 15.46 0.12
C ARG A 198 15.10 14.10 -0.49
N GLN A 199 15.40 13.10 0.34
CA GLN A 199 15.73 11.75 -0.15
C GLN A 199 14.52 11.09 -0.82
N ARG A 200 13.30 11.28 -0.29
CA ARG A 200 12.07 10.78 -0.92
C ARG A 200 11.80 11.43 -2.27
N ALA A 201 11.93 12.75 -2.37
CA ALA A 201 11.75 13.46 -3.64
C ALA A 201 12.75 12.96 -4.70
N THR A 202 14.01 12.78 -4.29
CA THR A 202 15.07 12.31 -5.18
C THR A 202 14.88 10.83 -5.57
N ALA A 203 14.44 9.97 -4.65
CA ALA A 203 14.10 8.58 -4.94
C ALA A 203 12.91 8.47 -5.92
N TYR A 204 11.84 9.25 -5.68
CA TYR A 204 10.67 9.30 -6.54
C TYR A 204 11.01 9.68 -7.99
N ALA A 205 11.92 10.64 -8.18
CA ALA A 205 12.35 11.08 -9.50
C ALA A 205 12.99 9.97 -10.35
N VAL A 206 13.57 8.93 -9.71
CA VAL A 206 14.25 7.82 -10.37
C VAL A 206 13.53 6.47 -10.18
N GLY A 207 12.32 6.48 -9.61
CA GLY A 207 11.54 5.26 -9.37
C GLY A 207 12.05 4.37 -8.23
N GLU A 208 12.86 4.92 -7.32
CA GLU A 208 13.31 4.23 -6.11
C GLU A 208 12.29 4.39 -4.96
N LYS A 209 12.25 3.42 -4.05
CA LYS A 209 11.56 3.53 -2.75
C LYS A 209 12.55 3.90 -1.65
N VAL A 210 12.18 4.83 -0.78
CA VAL A 210 12.97 5.11 0.44
C VAL A 210 12.68 4.03 1.48
N LEU A 211 13.75 3.48 2.06
CA LEU A 211 13.72 2.60 3.22
C LEU A 211 14.62 3.22 4.29
N VAL A 212 14.06 3.57 5.44
CA VAL A 212 14.84 4.16 6.55
C VAL A 212 15.36 3.04 7.45
N MET A 213 16.67 3.00 7.69
CA MET A 213 17.32 2.08 8.62
C MET A 213 17.80 2.86 9.84
N THR A 214 17.31 2.53 11.03
CA THR A 214 17.85 3.06 12.29
C THR A 214 19.10 2.28 12.68
N THR A 215 20.14 2.99 13.13
CA THR A 215 21.45 2.45 13.52
C THR A 215 21.94 3.11 14.81
N ARG A 216 23.02 2.58 15.38
CA ARG A 216 23.73 3.18 16.52
C ARG A 216 25.20 2.77 16.52
N ASP A 217 26.03 3.45 17.33
CA ASP A 217 27.41 3.04 17.59
C ASP A 217 27.62 2.65 19.06
N PRO A 218 28.18 1.46 19.37
CA PRO A 218 28.41 0.32 18.48
C PRO A 218 27.12 -0.47 18.20
N CYS A 219 27.00 -0.99 16.98
CA CYS A 219 25.92 -1.91 16.60
C CYS A 219 26.43 -3.07 15.77
N GLU A 220 26.63 -4.24 16.39
CA GLU A 220 27.08 -5.45 15.69
C GLU A 220 26.06 -5.93 14.65
N PRO A 221 24.74 -6.02 14.94
CA PRO A 221 23.78 -6.43 13.92
C PRO A 221 23.71 -5.47 12.72
N CYS A 222 23.88 -4.16 12.96
CA CYS A 222 23.95 -3.17 11.88
C CYS A 222 25.17 -3.41 10.97
N ARG A 223 26.32 -3.81 11.53
CA ARG A 223 27.51 -4.19 10.75
C ARG A 223 27.29 -5.46 9.95
N GLY A 224 26.54 -6.42 10.47
CA GLY A 224 26.14 -7.64 9.74
C GLY A 224 25.32 -7.31 8.49
N VAL A 225 24.31 -6.45 8.64
CA VAL A 225 23.53 -5.93 7.50
C VAL A 225 24.43 -5.19 6.51
N GLU A 226 25.28 -4.25 6.96
CA GLU A 226 26.14 -3.46 6.09
C GLU A 226 27.09 -4.32 5.24
N ARG A 227 27.71 -5.35 5.84
CA ARG A 227 28.54 -6.33 5.11
C ARG A 227 27.74 -7.12 4.08
N SER A 228 26.49 -7.42 4.38
CA SER A 228 25.60 -8.18 3.50
C SER A 228 25.10 -7.37 2.31
N LEU A 229 25.14 -6.02 2.36
CA LEU A 229 24.53 -5.19 1.32
C LEU A 229 25.11 -5.44 -0.07
N SER A 230 26.40 -5.76 -0.22
CA SER A 230 27.02 -6.05 -1.52
C SER A 230 26.68 -7.42 -2.10
N GLU A 231 26.06 -8.31 -1.32
CA GLU A 231 25.79 -9.68 -1.72
C GLU A 231 24.61 -9.78 -2.69
N ALA A 232 24.68 -10.72 -3.64
CA ALA A 232 23.71 -10.83 -4.74
C ALA A 232 22.26 -10.98 -4.26
N LEU A 233 22.05 -11.70 -3.14
CA LEU A 233 20.74 -11.87 -2.53
C LEU A 233 20.18 -10.53 -2.02
N MET A 234 21.00 -9.73 -1.34
CA MET A 234 20.61 -8.42 -0.83
C MET A 234 20.37 -7.42 -1.96
N GLN A 235 21.22 -7.43 -2.99
CA GLN A 235 21.05 -6.63 -4.21
C GLN A 235 19.71 -6.93 -4.90
N THR A 236 19.32 -8.20 -4.94
CA THR A 236 18.02 -8.60 -5.49
C THR A 236 16.86 -8.19 -4.59
N ALA A 237 17.00 -8.38 -3.28
CA ALA A 237 15.97 -8.07 -2.29
C ALA A 237 15.65 -6.58 -2.23
N LEU A 238 16.69 -5.74 -2.26
CA LEU A 238 16.60 -4.28 -2.15
C LEU A 238 16.70 -3.57 -3.51
N ARG A 239 16.41 -4.26 -4.61
CA ARG A 239 16.41 -3.64 -5.95
C ARG A 239 15.41 -2.48 -6.01
N GLY A 240 15.86 -1.32 -6.49
CA GLY A 240 15.04 -0.11 -6.56
C GLY A 240 14.77 0.51 -5.20
N VAL A 241 15.65 0.29 -4.23
CA VAL A 241 15.57 0.88 -2.89
C VAL A 241 16.69 1.90 -2.70
N ARG A 242 16.34 3.00 -2.05
CA ARG A 242 17.27 3.92 -1.44
C ARG A 242 17.26 3.70 0.07
N LEU A 243 18.34 3.11 0.57
CA LEU A 243 18.49 2.82 1.99
C LEU A 243 19.07 4.05 2.70
N VAL A 244 18.31 4.66 3.60
CA VAL A 244 18.72 5.85 4.37
C VAL A 244 19.03 5.43 5.80
N ARG A 245 20.30 5.46 6.19
CA ARG A 245 20.76 5.15 7.55
C ARG A 245 20.72 6.38 8.42
N VAL A 246 20.09 6.22 9.58
CA VAL A 246 19.90 7.27 10.58
C VAL A 246 20.42 6.75 11.92
N ASP A 247 21.29 7.51 12.55
CA ASP A 247 21.79 7.19 13.89
C ASP A 247 20.79 7.63 14.97
N ILE A 248 20.37 6.70 15.82
CA ILE A 248 19.35 6.95 16.85
C ILE A 248 19.85 7.80 18.01
N ASP A 249 21.16 7.77 18.29
CA ASP A 249 21.76 8.51 19.40
C ASP A 249 21.94 9.98 19.00
N VAL A 250 22.12 10.27 17.70
CA VAL A 250 22.20 11.63 17.16
C VAL A 250 20.84 12.25 16.89
N PHE A 251 19.91 11.50 16.29
CA PHE A 251 18.63 12.03 15.80
C PHE A 251 17.42 11.66 16.67
N GLN A 252 17.62 11.45 17.97
CA GLN A 252 16.56 10.93 18.86
C GLN A 252 15.28 11.77 18.84
N GLU A 253 15.41 13.10 18.99
CA GLU A 253 14.27 14.03 19.04
C GLU A 253 13.50 14.06 17.71
N ASP A 254 14.23 14.13 16.59
CA ASP A 254 13.65 14.11 15.25
C ASP A 254 12.92 12.78 14.96
N LEU A 255 13.48 11.65 15.38
CA LEU A 255 12.85 10.33 15.23
C LEU A 255 11.54 10.25 16.03
N GLU A 256 11.48 10.85 17.23
CA GLU A 256 10.26 10.95 18.03
C GLU A 256 9.21 11.85 17.37
N GLU A 257 9.62 12.97 16.78
CA GLU A 257 8.74 13.86 16.01
C GLU A 257 8.13 13.10 14.81
N LEU A 258 8.96 12.41 14.04
CA LEU A 258 8.57 11.61 12.87
C LEU A 258 7.86 10.30 13.22
N LYS A 259 7.71 9.98 14.51
CA LYS A 259 7.09 8.74 15.00
C LYS A 259 7.79 7.47 14.51
N ILE A 260 9.11 7.54 14.32
CA ILE A 260 9.96 6.40 13.99
C ILE A 260 10.43 5.73 15.30
N PRO A 261 10.09 4.45 15.57
CA PRO A 261 10.57 3.76 16.75
C PRO A 261 12.10 3.63 16.80
N SER A 262 12.71 4.06 17.91
CA SER A 262 14.17 4.00 18.12
C SER A 262 14.62 2.89 19.08
N ARG A 263 13.69 2.15 19.71
CA ARG A 263 14.01 1.16 20.75
C ARG A 263 14.62 -0.14 20.21
N ARG A 264 14.39 -0.45 18.94
CA ARG A 264 14.90 -1.65 18.28
C ARG A 264 15.75 -1.25 17.10
N TYR A 265 16.96 -1.81 17.05
CA TYR A 265 17.93 -1.53 16.02
C TYR A 265 18.67 -2.83 15.62
N PRO A 266 18.96 -3.01 14.32
CA PRO A 266 18.51 -2.15 13.22
C PRO A 266 16.99 -2.28 13.01
N GLY A 267 16.31 -1.14 12.86
CA GLY A 267 14.91 -1.05 12.47
C GLY A 267 14.80 -0.53 11.05
N PHE A 268 13.85 -1.05 10.27
CA PHE A 268 13.64 -0.72 8.86
C PHE A 268 12.21 -0.25 8.65
N PHE A 269 12.03 0.96 8.12
CA PHE A 269 10.74 1.63 8.06
C PHE A 269 10.45 2.14 6.66
N LEU A 270 9.21 1.91 6.19
CA LEU A 270 8.70 2.48 4.94
C LEU A 270 7.95 3.78 5.26
N PRO A 271 8.51 4.96 4.95
CA PRO A 271 7.85 6.23 5.26
C PRO A 271 6.68 6.49 4.30
N ALA A 272 5.58 7.01 4.85
CA ALA A 272 4.45 7.53 4.10
C ALA A 272 4.75 8.93 3.52
N LEU A 273 3.74 9.57 2.92
CA LEU A 273 3.84 10.93 2.35
C LEU A 273 4.06 12.02 3.41
N ASP A 274 3.66 11.78 4.66
CA ASP A 274 3.93 12.65 5.80
C ASP A 274 5.25 12.31 6.52
N LEU A 275 6.04 11.37 5.96
CA LEU A 275 7.30 10.84 6.51
C LEU A 275 7.14 9.96 7.76
N THR A 276 5.92 9.77 8.27
CA THR A 276 5.68 8.82 9.35
C THR A 276 5.80 7.39 8.82
N PRO A 277 6.23 6.41 9.64
CA PRO A 277 6.27 5.02 9.22
C PRO A 277 4.88 4.47 8.89
N GLN A 278 4.70 4.03 7.64
CA GLN A 278 3.53 3.26 7.24
C GLN A 278 3.64 1.81 7.75
N ASP A 279 4.84 1.25 7.68
CA ASP A 279 5.17 -0.11 8.07
C ASP A 279 6.61 -0.18 8.58
N GLY A 280 6.92 -1.17 9.42
CA GLY A 280 8.23 -1.36 10.04
C GLY A 280 8.55 -2.82 10.35
N VAL A 281 9.82 -3.18 10.21
CA VAL A 281 10.41 -4.49 10.53
C VAL A 281 11.74 -4.25 11.26
N ASP A 282 12.15 -5.13 12.17
CA ASP A 282 13.41 -4.97 12.91
C ASP A 282 14.28 -6.23 12.85
N GLY A 283 15.52 -6.13 13.36
CA GLY A 283 16.49 -7.22 13.34
C GLY A 283 16.07 -8.51 14.03
N GLY A 284 15.00 -8.50 14.85
CA GLY A 284 14.45 -9.72 15.45
C GLY A 284 13.72 -10.64 14.48
N GLU A 285 13.49 -10.21 13.24
CA GLU A 285 12.69 -10.93 12.24
C GLU A 285 13.47 -11.99 11.45
N TRP A 286 14.79 -12.02 11.62
CA TRP A 286 15.68 -13.08 11.13
C TRP A 286 16.53 -13.64 12.28
N ASP A 287 17.28 -14.71 12.00
CA ASP A 287 18.18 -15.32 12.96
C ASP A 287 19.57 -14.69 12.84
N ASP A 288 20.53 -15.34 12.19
CA ASP A 288 21.86 -14.78 12.01
C ASP A 288 21.87 -13.62 11.00
N ASP A 289 22.74 -12.62 11.24
CA ASP A 289 22.93 -11.44 10.37
C ASP A 289 23.73 -11.77 9.10
N VAL A 290 23.21 -12.71 8.31
CA VAL A 290 23.76 -13.17 7.03
C VAL A 290 22.75 -12.94 5.89
N PRO A 291 23.21 -12.75 4.64
CA PRO A 291 22.35 -12.43 3.51
C PRO A 291 21.20 -13.42 3.31
N GLU A 292 21.43 -14.71 3.54
CA GLU A 292 20.45 -15.78 3.37
C GLU A 292 19.22 -15.63 4.28
N ASN A 293 19.41 -15.04 5.45
CA ASN A 293 18.35 -14.82 6.44
C ASN A 293 17.72 -13.42 6.29
N ILE A 294 18.54 -12.40 6.05
CA ILE A 294 18.08 -11.00 5.96
C ILE A 294 17.30 -10.74 4.66
N ALA A 295 17.82 -11.21 3.51
CA ALA A 295 17.31 -10.84 2.19
C ALA A 295 15.85 -11.28 1.94
N PRO A 296 15.40 -12.49 2.33
CA PRO A 296 14.01 -12.88 2.17
C PRO A 296 13.04 -11.99 2.95
N VAL A 297 13.40 -11.63 4.19
CA VAL A 297 12.60 -10.77 5.07
C VAL A 297 12.51 -9.37 4.50
N LEU A 298 13.65 -8.70 4.29
CA LEU A 298 13.66 -7.33 3.78
C LEU A 298 13.05 -7.26 2.38
N GLY A 299 13.36 -8.21 1.50
CA GLY A 299 12.80 -8.26 0.16
C GLY A 299 11.27 -8.36 0.16
N ALA A 300 10.69 -9.26 0.96
CA ALA A 300 9.24 -9.35 1.10
C ALA A 300 8.66 -8.06 1.69
N PHE A 301 9.36 -7.45 2.67
CA PHE A 301 8.93 -6.22 3.33
C PHE A 301 8.84 -5.04 2.38
N VAL A 302 9.89 -4.70 1.61
CA VAL A 302 9.86 -3.56 0.66
C VAL A 302 8.86 -3.76 -0.50
N ARG A 303 8.48 -5.01 -0.77
CA ARG A 303 7.43 -5.36 -1.75
C ARG A 303 6.02 -5.37 -1.18
N GLY A 304 5.84 -5.17 0.13
CA GLY A 304 4.54 -5.24 0.80
C GLY A 304 3.98 -6.66 0.86
N GLN A 305 4.84 -7.67 0.79
CA GLN A 305 4.48 -9.10 0.79
C GLN A 305 4.79 -9.77 2.15
N PHE A 306 5.34 -9.03 3.11
CA PHE A 306 5.74 -9.58 4.41
C PHE A 306 4.55 -9.65 5.38
N THR A 307 3.86 -10.79 5.36
CA THR A 307 2.63 -11.04 6.14
C THR A 307 2.87 -11.86 7.40
N MET A 308 3.87 -12.75 7.41
CA MET A 308 4.23 -13.56 8.58
C MET A 308 5.34 -12.87 9.35
N ARG A 309 4.98 -12.27 10.49
CA ARG A 309 5.92 -11.57 11.38
C ARG A 309 6.10 -12.32 12.68
N ARG A 310 7.33 -12.38 13.18
CA ARG A 310 7.58 -12.79 14.56
C ARG A 310 6.93 -11.78 15.51
N GLU A 311 6.98 -10.51 15.13
CA GLU A 311 6.37 -9.43 15.89
C GLU A 311 5.45 -8.53 15.05
N PRO A 312 4.18 -8.34 15.46
CA PRO A 312 3.27 -7.48 14.73
C PRO A 312 3.73 -6.02 14.79
N TRP A 313 3.74 -5.35 13.63
CA TRP A 313 3.97 -3.91 13.55
C TRP A 313 2.89 -3.15 14.31
N LYS A 314 3.33 -2.23 15.19
CA LYS A 314 2.45 -1.36 15.96
C LYS A 314 2.86 0.09 15.70
N PRO A 315 2.09 0.85 14.90
CA PRO A 315 2.37 2.25 14.68
C PRO A 315 2.30 3.01 16.01
N LEU A 316 3.17 4.01 16.20
CA LEU A 316 3.10 4.86 17.38
C LEU A 316 1.81 5.70 17.34
N PRO A 317 1.17 6.00 18.49
CA PRO A 317 0.00 6.85 18.53
C PRO A 317 0.26 8.18 17.81
N GLY A 318 -0.63 8.53 16.87
CA GLY A 318 -0.51 9.75 16.07
C GLY A 318 0.31 9.64 14.77
N SER A 319 0.87 8.47 14.45
CA SER A 319 1.41 8.21 13.10
C SER A 319 0.29 7.80 12.14
N GLY A 320 0.00 8.66 11.15
CA GLY A 320 -0.69 8.33 9.91
C GLY A 320 -2.18 7.89 9.95
N VAL A 321 -2.96 8.42 9.01
CA VAL A 321 -4.41 8.20 8.83
C VAL A 321 -4.73 6.72 8.54
N ARG A 322 -5.73 6.15 9.24
CA ARG A 322 -6.34 4.86 8.87
C ARG A 322 -7.08 5.04 7.55
N LEU A 323 -6.55 4.47 6.46
CA LEU A 323 -7.28 4.28 5.22
C LEU A 323 -8.28 3.12 5.37
#